data_AF-A0A8T6X5W3-F1
#
_entry.id   AF-A0A8T6X5W3-F1
#
_cell.length_a   1.000
_cell.length_b   1.000
_cell.length_c   1.000
_cell.angle_alpha   90.00
_cell.angle_beta   90.00
_cell.angle_gamma   90.00
#
_symmetry.space_group_name_H-M   'P 1'
#
loop_
_entity.id
_entity.type
_entity.pdbx_description
1 polymer ?
#
loop_
_entity_poly.entity_id
_entity_poly.type
_entity_poly.pdbx_seq_one_letter_code
_entity_poly.pdbx_strand_id
1 'polypeptide(L)'
;LLRNEGPPGFTFTDVTAATGLDRTSRVNVGIWGDYDNDGDLDVYLAGGGWTTSSPTRDDYLFRNEGAPGWNFTDVTAEAGNPVDDYPSTAAAWGDI
;
A
#
# COMPACT_ATOMS: atom_id res chain seq x y z
N LEU A 1 -6.28 -4.00 -5.22
CA LEU A 1 -6.74 -2.75 -5.85
C LEU A 1 -7.83 -3.05 -6.87
N LEU A 2 -9.01 -2.45 -6.68
CA LEU A 2 -10.09 -2.49 -7.66
C LEU A 2 -10.13 -1.17 -8.42
N ARG A 3 -10.00 -1.21 -9.75
CA ARG A 3 -10.15 -0.03 -10.60
C ARG A 3 -11.59 0.09 -11.06
N ASN A 4 -12.20 1.26 -10.84
CA ASN A 4 -13.51 1.59 -11.40
C ASN A 4 -13.35 1.91 -12.89
N GLU A 5 -14.07 1.20 -13.76
CA GLU A 5 -14.04 1.42 -15.21
C GLU A 5 -14.91 2.62 -15.65
N GLY A 6 -15.65 3.23 -14.73
CA GLY A 6 -16.43 4.44 -14.98
C GLY A 6 -17.77 4.22 -15.68
N PRO A 7 -18.46 5.29 -16.11
CA PRO A 7 -19.74 5.21 -16.79
C PRO A 7 -19.67 4.43 -18.13
N PRO A 8 -20.79 3.82 -18.57
CA PRO A 8 -22.08 3.74 -17.89
C PRO A 8 -22.18 2.58 -16.87
N GLY A 9 -21.19 1.67 -16.86
CA GLY A 9 -21.28 0.40 -16.13
C GLY A 9 -20.87 0.47 -14.66
N PHE A 10 -19.97 1.40 -14.31
CA PHE A 10 -19.37 1.52 -12.98
C PHE A 10 -18.90 0.16 -12.41
N THR A 11 -18.36 -0.68 -13.29
CA THR A 11 -17.82 -1.98 -12.94
C THR A 11 -16.42 -1.84 -12.38
N PHE A 12 -16.00 -2.82 -11.58
CA PHE A 12 -14.67 -2.86 -11.01
C PHE A 12 -13.86 -4.00 -11.60
N THR A 13 -12.63 -3.70 -12.00
CA THR A 13 -11.64 -4.70 -12.40
C THR A 13 -10.61 -4.85 -11.28
N ASP A 14 -10.33 -6.08 -10.86
CA ASP A 14 -9.18 -6.33 -10.00
C ASP A 14 -7.88 -6.16 -10.79
N VAL A 15 -7.09 -5.18 -10.40
CA VAL A 15 -5.79 -4.85 -11.01
C VAL A 15 -4.63 -5.07 -10.04
N THR A 16 -4.86 -5.71 -8.89
CA THR A 16 -3.87 -5.84 -7.80
C THR A 16 -2.52 -6.38 -8.28
N ALA A 17 -2.53 -7.48 -9.03
CA ALA A 17 -1.32 -8.09 -9.57
C ALA A 17 -0.72 -7.28 -10.72
N ALA A 18 -1.57 -6.64 -11.54
CA ALA A 18 -1.12 -5.82 -12.66
C ALA A 18 -0.35 -4.57 -12.21
N THR A 19 -0.66 -4.05 -11.02
CA THR A 19 0.00 -2.86 -10.46
C THR A 19 1.11 -3.20 -9.45
N GLY A 20 1.38 -4.48 -9.18
CA GLY A 20 2.42 -4.90 -8.24
C GLY A 20 2.06 -4.85 -6.75
N LEU A 21 0.79 -4.61 -6.41
CA LEU A 21 0.30 -4.54 -5.02
C LEU A 21 -0.06 -5.92 -4.43
N ASP A 22 0.17 -7.00 -5.17
CA ASP A 22 -0.07 -8.39 -4.75
C ASP A 22 1.04 -8.94 -3.84
N ARG A 23 2.07 -8.16 -3.56
CA ARG A 23 3.26 -8.55 -2.77
C ARG A 23 3.14 -8.18 -1.29
N THR A 24 1.96 -8.37 -0.72
CA THR A 24 1.67 -8.02 0.68
C THR A 24 1.37 -9.24 1.52
N SER A 25 1.57 -9.11 2.84
CA SER A 25 1.16 -10.10 3.83
C SER A 25 -0.22 -9.73 4.40
N ARG A 26 -0.47 -10.06 5.68
CA ARG A 26 -1.73 -9.71 6.35
C ARG A 26 -1.82 -8.20 6.56
N VAL A 27 -2.63 -7.53 5.75
CA VAL A 27 -2.90 -6.09 5.87
C VAL A 27 -4.25 -5.87 6.56
N ASN A 28 -4.28 -4.95 7.52
CA ASN A 28 -5.49 -4.54 8.25
C ASN A 28 -5.98 -3.16 7.81
N VAL A 29 -5.07 -2.30 7.36
CA VAL A 29 -5.31 -0.88 7.06
C VAL A 29 -4.60 -0.49 5.78
N GLY A 30 -5.22 0.37 4.97
CA GLY A 30 -4.55 1.04 3.86
C GLY A 30 -4.89 2.53 3.85
N ILE A 31 -3.87 3.37 3.65
CA ILE A 31 -4.02 4.83 3.50
C ILE A 31 -3.25 5.32 2.28
N TRP A 32 -3.78 6.37 1.64
CA TRP A 32 -3.13 7.05 0.53
C TRP A 32 -2.45 8.33 1.02
N GLY A 33 -1.28 8.62 0.47
CA GLY A 33 -0.51 9.84 0.73
C GLY A 33 0.50 10.06 -0.38
N ASP A 34 0.95 11.29 -0.58
CA ASP A 34 2.05 11.59 -1.50
C ASP A 34 3.34 11.61 -0.66
N TYR A 35 4.11 10.52 -0.69
CA TYR A 35 5.22 10.31 0.24
C TYR A 35 6.48 11.06 -0.18
N ASP A 36 6.71 11.22 -1.49
CA ASP A 36 7.89 11.87 -2.03
C ASP A 36 7.60 13.18 -2.77
N ASN A 37 6.36 13.68 -2.68
CA ASN A 37 5.90 14.97 -3.21
C ASN A 37 6.04 15.05 -4.73
N ASP A 38 5.82 13.93 -5.43
CA ASP A 38 5.86 13.88 -6.89
C ASP A 38 4.48 14.13 -7.55
N GLY A 39 3.42 14.21 -6.74
CA GLY A 39 2.06 14.47 -7.16
C GLY A 39 1.23 13.21 -7.46
N ASP A 40 1.83 12.03 -7.36
CA ASP A 40 1.16 10.74 -7.49
C ASP A 40 0.89 10.15 -6.10
N LEU A 41 -0.34 9.69 -5.86
CA LEU A 41 -0.68 9.11 -4.55
C LEU A 41 -0.04 7.72 -4.39
N ASP A 42 0.75 7.58 -3.34
CA ASP A 42 1.35 6.36 -2.82
C ASP A 42 0.42 5.67 -1.83
N VAL A 43 0.71 4.40 -1.51
CA VAL A 43 -0.08 3.64 -0.54
C VAL A 43 0.78 3.07 0.58
N TYR A 44 0.38 3.39 1.80
CA TYR A 44 0.85 2.72 3.01
C TYR A 44 -0.16 1.66 3.44
N LEU A 45 0.31 0.44 3.63
CA LEU A 45 -0.48 -0.71 4.07
C LEU A 45 0.04 -1.17 5.42
N ALA A 46 -0.77 -1.00 6.45
CA ALA A 46 -0.43 -1.38 7.81
C ALA A 46 -1.10 -2.70 8.18
N GLY A 47 -0.41 -3.56 8.91
CA GLY A 47 -0.82 -4.93 9.06
C GLY A 47 -0.12 -5.67 10.18
N GLY A 48 0.01 -6.97 9.98
CA GLY A 48 0.71 -7.86 10.87
C GLY A 48 -0.15 -8.92 11.54
N GLY A 49 0.54 -9.95 12.04
CA GLY A 49 -0.09 -11.07 12.74
C GLY A 49 -0.25 -10.78 14.23
N TRP A 50 -1.34 -11.25 14.83
CA TRP A 50 -1.58 -11.19 16.28
C TRP A 50 -0.66 -12.11 17.12
N THR A 51 0.42 -12.61 16.54
CA THR A 51 1.28 -13.65 17.13
C THR A 51 2.74 -13.28 16.95
N THR A 52 3.54 -13.42 18.01
CA THR A 52 4.99 -13.17 18.04
C THR A 52 5.82 -14.09 17.13
N SER A 53 5.19 -15.06 16.47
CA SER A 53 5.83 -15.95 15.50
C SER A 53 5.53 -15.59 14.05
N SER A 54 4.98 -14.41 13.74
CA SER A 54 4.86 -13.95 12.35
C SER A 54 6.22 -13.50 11.85
N PRO A 55 6.82 -14.18 10.85
CA PRO A 55 8.14 -13.83 10.34
C PRO A 55 8.08 -12.75 9.25
N THR A 56 7.01 -11.97 9.16
CA THR A 56 6.75 -11.10 8.02
C THR A 56 6.87 -9.64 8.41
N ARG A 57 7.34 -8.83 7.46
CA ARG A 57 6.98 -7.42 7.41
C ARG A 57 5.49 -7.24 7.67
N ASP A 58 5.19 -6.41 8.65
CA ASP A 58 3.82 -6.12 9.04
C ASP A 58 3.26 -4.93 8.27
N ASP A 59 4.13 -3.96 7.96
CA ASP A 59 3.77 -2.75 7.26
C ASP A 59 4.55 -2.61 5.93
N TYR A 60 3.89 -2.00 4.94
CA TYR A 60 4.43 -1.76 3.61
C TYR A 60 4.19 -0.31 3.19
N LEU A 61 5.19 0.33 2.62
CA LEU A 61 5.06 1.55 1.83
C LEU A 61 5.33 1.22 0.37
N PHE A 62 4.35 1.53 -0.48
CA PHE A 62 4.44 1.37 -1.91
C PHE A 62 4.39 2.73 -2.58
N ARG A 63 5.46 3.09 -3.30
CA ARG A 63 5.47 4.30 -4.13
C ARG A 63 4.79 4.02 -5.46
N ASN A 64 3.92 4.90 -5.89
CA ASN A 64 3.30 4.92 -7.20
C ASN A 64 4.26 5.57 -8.20
N GLU A 65 4.65 4.84 -9.25
CA GLU A 65 5.60 5.32 -10.27
C GLU A 65 4.92 6.19 -11.35
N GLY A 66 3.67 6.60 -11.12
CA GLY A 66 2.93 7.50 -11.98
C GLY A 66 2.57 6.96 -13.35
N ALA A 67 2.25 7.89 -14.25
CA ALA A 67 1.96 7.58 -15.65
C ALA A 67 3.23 7.50 -16.51
N PRO A 68 3.28 6.63 -17.54
CA PRO A 68 2.27 5.63 -17.88
C PRO A 68 2.51 4.31 -17.15
N GLY A 69 1.44 3.70 -16.63
CA GLY A 69 1.49 2.34 -16.10
C GLY A 69 0.87 2.20 -14.71
N TRP A 70 0.97 3.25 -13.88
CA TRP A 70 0.39 3.26 -12.53
C TRP A 70 0.80 2.02 -11.72
N ASN A 71 2.10 1.74 -11.73
CA ASN A 71 2.71 0.61 -11.05
C ASN A 71 3.20 1.04 -9.67
N PHE A 72 3.23 0.10 -8.73
CA PHE A 72 3.70 0.35 -7.38
C PHE A 72 5.01 -0.39 -7.12
N THR A 73 5.98 0.33 -6.56
CA THR A 73 7.25 -0.20 -6.08
C THR A 73 7.21 -0.31 -4.56
N ASP A 74 7.55 -1.48 -4.01
CA ASP A 74 7.75 -1.62 -2.56
C ASP A 74 9.02 -0.88 -2.15
N VAL A 75 8.85 0.30 -1.54
CA VAL A 75 9.93 1.18 -1.07
C VAL A 75 10.09 1.12 0.45
N THR A 76 9.40 0.20 1.11
CA THR A 76 9.39 0.09 2.57
C THR A 76 10.79 -0.06 3.16
N ALA A 77 11.74 -0.67 2.43
CA ALA A 77 13.11 -0.87 2.92
C ALA A 77 13.90 0.44 2.86
N GLU A 78 13.71 1.20 1.79
CA GLU A 78 14.30 2.53 1.60
C GLU A 78 13.69 3.54 2.59
N ALA A 79 12.42 3.37 2.95
CA ALA A 79 11.70 4.16 3.94
C ALA A 79 12.04 3.82 5.41
N GLY A 80 13.07 2.99 5.64
CA GLY A 80 13.59 2.69 6.98
C GLY A 80 13.10 1.37 7.59
N ASN A 81 12.26 0.61 6.88
CA ASN A 81 11.76 -0.71 7.25
C ASN A 81 11.12 -0.74 8.65
N PRO A 82 9.91 -0.16 8.82
CA PRO A 82 9.22 -0.20 10.10
C PRO A 82 9.08 -1.66 10.56
N VAL A 83 9.57 -1.93 11.76
CA VAL A 83 9.40 -3.21 12.45
C VAL A 83 8.35 -2.98 13.51
N ASP A 84 7.30 -3.80 13.49
CA ASP A 84 6.31 -3.88 14.56
C ASP A 84 6.28 -5.31 15.09
N ASP A 85 6.07 -5.46 16.40
CA ASP A 85 5.88 -6.76 17.06
C ASP A 85 4.38 -7.06 17.26
N TYR A 86 3.52 -6.09 16.95
CA TYR A 86 2.07 -6.14 17.09
C TYR A 86 1.39 -5.63 15.83
N PRO A 87 0.13 -6.00 15.59
CA PRO A 87 -0.55 -5.55 14.38
C PRO A 87 -0.95 -4.08 14.48
N SER A 88 -0.70 -3.38 13.37
CA SER A 88 -1.26 -2.06 13.13
C SER A 88 -2.76 -2.16 12.80
N THR A 89 -3.55 -1.27 13.41
CA THR A 89 -5.03 -1.24 13.26
C THR A 89 -5.57 0.11 12.82
N ALA A 90 -4.73 1.15 12.79
CA ALA A 90 -5.05 2.46 12.25
C ALA A 90 -3.77 3.11 11.72
N ALA A 91 -3.93 3.98 10.72
CA ALA A 91 -2.86 4.81 10.20
C ALA A 91 -3.45 6.18 9.80
N ALA A 92 -2.61 7.21 9.83
CA ALA A 92 -2.96 8.55 9.36
C ALA A 92 -1.76 9.13 8.60
N TRP A 93 -2.04 9.91 7.55
CA TRP A 93 -1.04 10.64 6.79
C TRP A 93 -1.23 12.14 6.98
N GLY A 94 -0.12 12.87 7.04
CA GLY A 94 -0.11 14.33 7.06
C GLY A 94 1.24 14.85 6.56
N ASP A 95 1.18 15.86 5.71
CA ASP A 95 2.32 16.64 5.24
C ASP A 95 2.27 18.06 5.84
N ILE A 96 3.41 18.73 6.00
CA ILE A 96 3.56 20.07 6.64
C ILE A 96 4.15 21.12 5.70
#